data_AF-A0A9E2VHC1-F1
#
_entry.id   AF-A0A9E2VHC1-F1
#
_cell.length_a   1.000
_cell.length_b   1.000
_cell.length_c   1.000
_cell.angle_alpha   90.00
_cell.angle_beta   90.00
_cell.angle_gamma   90.00
#
_symmetry.space_group_name_H-M   'P 1'
#
loop_
_entity.id
_entity.type
_entity.pdbx_description
1 polymer ?
#
loop_
_entity_poly.entity_id
_entity_poly.type
_entity_poly.pdbx_seq_one_letter_code
_entity_poly.pdbx_strand_id
1 'polypeptide(L)'
;PALSQRMFELGLLAILFHDTGYLKKRQDTQGTGAKYTLIHVHRSTEFAAEFLADKGLRRPEITTVQHMIRCTGVNVDLEAIPFASELERIVGYALGSADLLGQMAADDYVAKLPVLYSEFAESARHNAGQASGVGAFASAEDLMQKTPLFWEKYVLPKINHSFRGLYRFLNWPDGSNDYIHRIEANIGRLRQLLATSTAVAC
;
A
#
# COMPACT_ATOMS: atom_id res chain seq x y z
N PRO A 1 15.95 -1.41 -17.07
CA PRO A 1 16.05 -2.58 -17.98
C PRO A 1 14.80 -2.63 -18.86
N ALA A 2 14.88 -3.21 -20.05
CA ALA A 2 13.70 -3.37 -20.92
C ALA A 2 12.71 -4.37 -20.28
N LEU A 3 11.49 -3.92 -20.01
CA LEU A 3 10.40 -4.79 -19.56
C LEU A 3 9.89 -5.59 -20.75
N SER A 4 9.88 -6.92 -20.63
CA SER A 4 9.24 -7.76 -21.62
C SER A 4 7.72 -7.54 -21.58
N GLN A 5 7.05 -7.71 -22.72
CA GLN A 5 5.59 -7.63 -22.79
C GLN A 5 4.92 -8.52 -21.75
N ARG A 6 5.40 -9.78 -21.62
CA ARG A 6 4.82 -10.71 -20.66
C ARG A 6 4.99 -10.25 -19.21
N MET A 7 6.15 -9.71 -18.85
CA MET A 7 6.37 -9.19 -17.49
C MET A 7 5.48 -7.98 -17.21
N PHE A 8 5.28 -7.11 -18.21
CA PHE A 8 4.36 -5.98 -18.11
C PHE A 8 2.91 -6.45 -17.88
N GLU A 9 2.43 -7.43 -18.64
CA GLU A 9 1.10 -8.02 -18.46
C GLU A 9 0.92 -8.61 -17.06
N LEU A 10 1.91 -9.36 -16.54
CA LEU A 10 1.86 -9.91 -15.18
C LEU A 10 1.86 -8.79 -14.13
N GLY A 11 2.60 -7.71 -14.37
CA GLY A 11 2.55 -6.51 -13.53
C GLY A 11 1.16 -5.86 -13.49
N LEU A 12 0.48 -5.76 -14.64
CA LEU A 12 -0.90 -5.26 -14.69
C LEU A 12 -1.86 -6.14 -13.89
N LEU A 13 -1.71 -7.45 -13.96
CA LEU A 13 -2.50 -8.37 -13.13
C LEU A 13 -2.21 -8.12 -11.65
N ALA A 14 -0.95 -8.01 -11.24
CA ALA A 14 -0.60 -7.70 -9.85
C ALA A 14 -1.22 -6.38 -9.37
N ILE A 15 -1.21 -5.33 -10.20
CA ILE A 15 -1.89 -4.05 -9.92
C ILE A 15 -3.39 -4.26 -9.69
N LEU A 16 -4.07 -5.00 -10.55
CA LEU A 16 -5.52 -5.23 -10.43
C LEU A 16 -5.89 -6.07 -9.20
N PHE A 17 -5.01 -6.98 -8.79
CA PHE A 17 -5.30 -7.94 -7.72
C PHE A 17 -4.75 -7.56 -6.34
N HIS A 18 -3.83 -6.60 -6.21
CA HIS A 18 -3.09 -6.38 -4.95
C HIS A 18 -3.96 -6.14 -3.71
N ASP A 19 -5.12 -5.49 -3.87
CA ASP A 19 -6.07 -5.18 -2.80
C ASP A 19 -7.35 -6.02 -2.80
N THR A 20 -7.44 -7.04 -3.65
CA THR A 20 -8.62 -7.92 -3.70
C THR A 20 -8.85 -8.70 -2.40
N GLY A 21 -7.84 -8.81 -1.54
CA GLY A 21 -7.94 -9.36 -0.21
C GLY A 21 -8.89 -8.61 0.73
N TYR A 22 -9.21 -7.35 0.46
CA TYR A 22 -10.23 -6.59 1.18
C TYR A 22 -11.65 -7.01 0.82
N LEU A 23 -11.86 -7.68 -0.31
CA LEU A 23 -13.19 -8.14 -0.74
C LEU A 23 -13.78 -9.11 0.28
N LYS A 24 -15.04 -8.87 0.63
CA LYS A 24 -15.83 -9.76 1.49
C LYS A 24 -16.36 -10.94 0.69
N LYS A 25 -16.42 -12.11 1.33
CA LYS A 25 -17.15 -13.27 0.77
C LYS A 25 -18.64 -12.98 0.78
N ARG A 26 -19.42 -13.60 -0.11
CA ARG A 26 -20.88 -13.35 -0.22
C ARG A 26 -21.65 -13.54 1.09
N GLN A 27 -21.23 -14.50 1.91
CA GLN A 27 -21.80 -14.79 3.22
C GLN A 27 -21.34 -13.83 4.32
N ASP A 28 -20.35 -12.99 4.05
CA ASP A 28 -19.84 -12.02 5.00
C ASP A 28 -20.56 -10.67 4.84
N THR A 29 -21.63 -10.52 5.61
CA THR A 29 -22.52 -9.35 5.56
C THR A 29 -22.13 -8.23 6.51
N GLN A 30 -21.04 -8.38 7.28
CA GLN A 30 -20.67 -7.45 8.36
C GLN A 30 -19.39 -6.66 8.05
N GLY A 31 -19.34 -5.40 8.52
CA GLY A 31 -18.19 -4.51 8.32
C GLY A 31 -17.98 -4.10 6.86
N THR A 32 -16.92 -3.33 6.60
CA THR A 32 -16.59 -2.83 5.26
C THR A 32 -15.69 -3.78 4.46
N GLY A 33 -14.99 -4.68 5.15
CA GLY A 33 -13.91 -5.50 4.59
C GLY A 33 -12.54 -5.07 5.13
N ALA A 34 -12.45 -3.88 5.71
CA ALA A 34 -11.28 -3.37 6.41
C ALA A 34 -10.79 -4.31 7.52
N LYS A 35 -11.68 -5.12 8.10
CA LYS A 35 -11.30 -6.18 9.04
C LYS A 35 -10.22 -7.15 8.54
N TYR A 36 -10.04 -7.26 7.23
CA TYR A 36 -9.03 -8.09 6.59
C TYR A 36 -7.67 -7.41 6.42
N THR A 37 -7.49 -6.17 6.89
CA THR A 37 -6.23 -5.40 6.75
C THR A 37 -4.98 -6.21 7.11
N LEU A 38 -4.99 -6.98 8.20
CA LEU A 38 -3.80 -7.74 8.62
C LEU A 38 -3.41 -8.88 7.67
N ILE A 39 -4.36 -9.39 6.90
CA ILE A 39 -4.20 -10.57 6.05
C ILE A 39 -4.52 -10.28 4.58
N HIS A 40 -4.77 -9.01 4.21
CA HIS A 40 -5.27 -8.65 2.88
C HIS A 40 -4.28 -9.09 1.81
N VAL A 41 -2.98 -8.87 1.99
CA VAL A 41 -1.95 -9.32 1.02
C VAL A 41 -2.04 -10.82 0.79
N HIS A 42 -2.12 -11.62 1.86
CA HIS A 42 -2.23 -13.07 1.73
C HIS A 42 -3.49 -13.47 0.96
N ARG A 43 -4.64 -12.90 1.35
CA ARG A 43 -5.93 -13.12 0.68
C ARG A 43 -5.89 -12.69 -0.80
N SER A 44 -5.25 -11.57 -1.12
CA SER A 44 -5.05 -11.10 -2.48
C SER A 44 -4.23 -12.10 -3.30
N THR A 45 -3.16 -12.66 -2.72
CA THR A 45 -2.36 -13.69 -3.40
C THR A 45 -3.12 -15.00 -3.62
N GLU A 46 -3.98 -15.41 -2.69
CA GLU A 46 -4.83 -16.59 -2.84
C GLU A 46 -5.89 -16.36 -3.92
N PHE A 47 -6.60 -15.22 -3.84
CA PHE A 47 -7.61 -14.83 -4.83
C PHE A 47 -7.03 -14.75 -6.24
N ALA A 48 -5.87 -14.10 -6.39
CA ALA A 48 -5.17 -14.02 -7.67
C ALA A 48 -4.79 -15.41 -8.19
N ALA A 49 -4.33 -16.32 -7.32
CA ALA A 49 -3.95 -17.67 -7.75
C ALA A 49 -5.14 -18.49 -8.25
N GLU A 50 -6.24 -18.49 -7.52
CA GLU A 50 -7.48 -19.17 -7.93
C GLU A 50 -7.99 -18.60 -9.25
N PHE A 51 -8.17 -17.28 -9.32
CA PHE A 51 -8.70 -16.62 -10.50
C PHE A 51 -7.83 -16.84 -11.74
N LEU A 52 -6.51 -16.68 -11.62
CA LEU A 52 -5.60 -16.80 -12.76
C LEU A 52 -5.41 -18.24 -13.21
N ALA A 53 -5.45 -19.22 -12.29
CA ALA A 53 -5.46 -20.64 -12.65
C ALA A 53 -6.69 -21.00 -13.47
N ASP A 54 -7.87 -20.50 -13.08
CA ASP A 54 -9.12 -20.69 -13.83
C ASP A 54 -9.09 -20.02 -15.22
N LYS A 55 -8.26 -18.98 -15.39
CA LYS A 55 -7.99 -18.35 -16.70
C LYS A 55 -6.87 -19.03 -17.49
N GLY A 56 -6.32 -20.13 -16.99
CA GLY A 56 -5.31 -20.93 -17.70
C GLY A 56 -3.89 -20.38 -17.63
N LEU A 57 -3.58 -19.46 -16.70
CA LEU A 57 -2.20 -19.03 -16.49
C LEU A 57 -1.39 -20.15 -15.85
N ARG A 58 -0.10 -20.23 -16.22
CA ARG A 58 0.78 -21.28 -15.71
C ARG A 58 1.22 -20.93 -14.29
N ARG A 59 1.47 -21.97 -13.48
CA ARG A 59 1.90 -21.81 -12.08
C ARG A 59 3.07 -20.85 -11.88
N PRO A 60 4.15 -20.85 -12.68
CA PRO A 60 5.23 -19.86 -12.51
C PRO A 60 4.78 -18.41 -12.68
N GLU A 61 3.85 -18.15 -13.60
CA GLU A 61 3.33 -16.80 -13.86
C GLU A 61 2.42 -16.33 -12.73
N ILE A 62 1.60 -17.24 -12.20
CA ILE A 62 0.81 -16.99 -11.00
C ILE A 62 1.73 -16.64 -9.82
N THR A 63 2.79 -17.41 -9.61
CA THR A 63 3.78 -17.14 -8.55
C THR A 63 4.45 -15.78 -8.72
N THR A 64 4.81 -15.38 -9.95
CA THR A 64 5.32 -14.04 -10.25
C THR A 64 4.33 -12.94 -9.82
N VAL A 65 3.03 -13.08 -10.15
CA VAL A 65 2.00 -12.12 -9.72
C VAL A 65 1.89 -12.06 -8.19
N GLN A 66 1.89 -13.22 -7.52
CA GLN A 66 1.83 -13.28 -6.06
C GLN A 66 3.03 -12.60 -5.40
N HIS A 67 4.24 -12.75 -5.95
CA HIS A 67 5.43 -12.07 -5.43
C HIS A 67 5.34 -10.55 -5.58
N MET A 68 4.84 -10.05 -6.72
CA MET A 68 4.62 -8.62 -6.91
C MET A 68 3.60 -8.06 -5.92
N ILE A 69 2.47 -8.77 -5.71
CA ILE A 69 1.45 -8.38 -4.70
C ILE A 69 2.06 -8.34 -3.31
N ARG A 70 2.93 -9.30 -2.94
CA ARG A 70 3.57 -9.30 -1.60
C ARG A 70 4.38 -8.03 -1.31
N CYS A 71 4.86 -7.33 -2.33
CA CYS A 71 5.59 -6.07 -2.16
C CYS A 71 4.72 -4.93 -1.61
N THR A 72 3.38 -5.02 -1.64
CA THR A 72 2.46 -3.99 -1.09
C THR A 72 2.24 -4.15 0.41
N GLY A 73 2.72 -5.25 1.01
CA GLY A 73 2.58 -5.48 2.44
C GLY A 73 3.34 -4.46 3.30
N VAL A 74 2.63 -3.90 4.29
CA VAL A 74 3.27 -3.10 5.34
C VAL A 74 4.21 -3.99 6.15
N ASN A 75 5.44 -3.53 6.39
CA ASN A 75 6.50 -4.28 7.08
C ASN A 75 6.92 -5.60 6.42
N VAL A 76 6.65 -5.79 5.12
CA VAL A 76 7.16 -6.97 4.41
C VAL A 76 8.69 -6.98 4.37
N ASP A 77 9.26 -8.15 4.66
CA ASP A 77 10.66 -8.45 4.37
C ASP A 77 10.82 -8.76 2.88
N LEU A 78 11.26 -7.75 2.12
CA LEU A 78 11.41 -7.85 0.67
C LEU A 78 12.53 -8.83 0.28
N GLU A 79 13.53 -9.03 1.14
CA GLU A 79 14.65 -9.93 0.86
C GLU A 79 14.24 -11.41 0.98
N ALA A 80 13.16 -11.68 1.75
CA ALA A 80 12.58 -13.01 1.86
C ALA A 80 11.70 -13.40 0.64
N ILE A 81 11.41 -12.48 -0.28
CA ILE A 81 10.58 -12.78 -1.46
C ILE A 81 11.46 -13.47 -2.52
N PRO A 82 11.15 -14.72 -2.92
CA PRO A 82 11.99 -15.48 -3.85
C PRO A 82 11.68 -15.13 -5.30
N PHE A 83 11.97 -13.89 -5.71
CA PHE A 83 11.78 -13.43 -7.08
C PHE A 83 12.51 -14.33 -8.07
N ALA A 84 11.84 -14.76 -9.15
CA ALA A 84 12.44 -15.62 -10.17
C ALA A 84 13.38 -14.86 -11.11
N SER A 85 13.32 -13.52 -11.13
CA SER A 85 14.21 -12.68 -11.94
C SER A 85 14.34 -11.25 -11.39
N GLU A 86 15.37 -10.53 -11.87
CA GLU A 86 15.52 -9.10 -11.57
C GLU A 86 14.39 -8.24 -12.15
N LEU A 87 13.83 -8.64 -13.31
CA LEU A 87 12.69 -7.93 -13.90
C LEU A 87 11.45 -8.04 -13.02
N GLU A 88 11.16 -9.23 -12.50
CA GLU A 88 10.06 -9.45 -11.56
C GLU A 88 10.22 -8.59 -10.31
N ARG A 89 11.42 -8.55 -9.73
CA ARG A 89 11.74 -7.71 -8.58
C ARG A 89 11.48 -6.24 -8.86
N ILE A 90 11.93 -5.74 -10.01
CA ILE A 90 11.73 -4.34 -10.41
C ILE A 90 10.24 -4.01 -10.53
N VAL A 91 9.43 -4.88 -11.15
CA VAL A 91 7.98 -4.64 -11.24
C VAL A 91 7.31 -4.72 -9.87
N GLY A 92 7.69 -5.67 -9.03
CA GLY A 92 7.19 -5.74 -7.65
C GLY A 92 7.52 -4.49 -6.84
N TYR A 93 8.74 -3.97 -6.96
CA TYR A 93 9.15 -2.73 -6.27
C TYR A 93 8.47 -1.49 -6.86
N ALA A 94 8.20 -1.48 -8.16
CA ALA A 94 7.41 -0.42 -8.79
C ALA A 94 5.98 -0.43 -8.28
N LEU A 95 5.35 -1.60 -8.17
CA LEU A 95 4.00 -1.75 -7.59
C LEU A 95 3.97 -1.28 -6.13
N GLY A 96 4.87 -1.77 -5.27
CA GLY A 96 4.93 -1.34 -3.87
C GLY A 96 5.22 0.15 -3.69
N SER A 97 6.00 0.75 -4.59
CA SER A 97 6.22 2.21 -4.61
C SER A 97 4.94 2.96 -5.01
N ALA A 98 4.26 2.48 -6.06
CA ALA A 98 3.06 3.11 -6.60
C ALA A 98 1.91 3.08 -5.59
N ASP A 99 1.76 1.99 -4.83
CA ASP A 99 0.75 1.84 -3.79
C ASP A 99 0.87 2.94 -2.71
N LEU A 100 2.08 3.11 -2.14
CA LEU A 100 2.35 4.14 -1.14
C LEU A 100 2.19 5.57 -1.70
N LEU A 101 2.73 5.82 -2.91
CA LEU A 101 2.69 7.14 -3.52
C LEU A 101 1.28 7.54 -3.92
N GLY A 102 0.53 6.63 -4.55
CA GLY A 102 -0.82 6.88 -5.02
C GLY A 102 -1.76 7.24 -3.88
N GLN A 103 -1.69 6.50 -2.76
CA GLN A 103 -2.52 6.79 -1.59
C GLN A 103 -2.21 8.16 -1.00
N MET A 104 -0.92 8.45 -0.76
CA MET A 104 -0.52 9.70 -0.06
C MET A 104 -0.60 10.94 -0.95
N ALA A 105 -0.48 10.81 -2.27
CA ALA A 105 -0.57 11.91 -3.23
C ALA A 105 -2.02 12.30 -3.58
N ALA A 106 -3.01 11.51 -3.18
CA ALA A 106 -4.41 11.78 -3.48
C ALA A 106 -4.85 13.15 -2.94
N ASP A 107 -5.60 13.92 -3.73
CA ASP A 107 -5.99 15.29 -3.36
C ASP A 107 -6.90 15.33 -2.11
N ASP A 108 -7.60 14.23 -1.86
CA ASP A 108 -8.47 14.01 -0.69
C ASP A 108 -7.81 13.23 0.46
N TYR A 109 -6.49 12.95 0.39
CA TYR A 109 -5.77 12.14 1.38
C TYR A 109 -6.02 12.60 2.82
N VAL A 110 -5.87 13.90 3.09
CA VAL A 110 -6.07 14.48 4.43
C VAL A 110 -7.49 14.26 4.94
N ALA A 111 -8.50 14.41 4.07
CA ALA A 111 -9.90 14.21 4.42
C ALA A 111 -10.25 12.73 4.64
N LYS A 112 -9.48 11.80 4.05
CA LYS A 112 -9.64 10.36 4.20
C LYS A 112 -9.02 9.79 5.47
N LEU A 113 -8.10 10.49 6.13
CA LEU A 113 -7.42 9.97 7.34
C LEU A 113 -8.40 9.51 8.45
N PRO A 114 -9.51 10.21 8.76
CA PRO A 114 -10.50 9.71 9.72
C PRO A 114 -11.22 8.42 9.28
N VAL A 115 -11.44 8.26 7.97
CA VAL A 115 -12.03 7.04 7.40
C VAL A 115 -11.02 5.90 7.50
N LEU A 116 -9.75 6.14 7.14
CA LEU A 116 -8.66 5.18 7.29
C LEU A 116 -8.48 4.73 8.74
N TYR A 117 -8.59 5.65 9.71
CA TYR A 117 -8.62 5.29 11.13
C TYR A 117 -9.78 4.33 11.46
N SER A 118 -10.97 4.61 10.92
CA SER A 118 -12.16 3.77 11.15
C SER A 118 -11.97 2.35 10.60
N GLU A 119 -11.28 2.22 9.47
CA GLU A 119 -10.87 0.94 8.87
C GLU A 119 -9.87 0.19 9.77
N PHE A 120 -8.84 0.87 10.28
CA PHE A 120 -7.91 0.27 11.24
C PHE A 120 -8.59 -0.14 12.54
N ALA A 121 -9.55 0.66 13.04
CA ALA A 121 -10.32 0.34 14.23
C ALA A 121 -11.24 -0.88 14.00
N GLU A 122 -11.82 -1.03 12.80
CA GLU A 122 -12.56 -2.25 12.43
C GLU A 122 -11.64 -3.47 12.45
N SER A 123 -10.46 -3.36 11.84
CA SER A 123 -9.44 -4.43 11.87
C SER A 123 -9.00 -4.79 13.27
N ALA A 124 -8.71 -3.81 14.13
CA ALA A 124 -8.30 -4.07 15.51
C ALA A 124 -9.39 -4.80 16.31
N ARG A 125 -10.66 -4.40 16.16
CA ARG A 125 -11.79 -5.08 16.82
C ARG A 125 -11.98 -6.51 16.32
N HIS A 126 -11.86 -6.73 15.02
CA HIS A 126 -12.05 -8.06 14.44
C HIS A 126 -10.94 -9.05 14.82
N ASN A 127 -9.71 -8.53 14.94
CA ASN A 127 -8.53 -9.33 15.24
C ASN A 127 -8.12 -9.26 16.73
N ALA A 128 -9.00 -8.75 17.61
CA ALA A 128 -8.74 -8.63 19.03
C ALA A 128 -8.31 -9.98 19.64
N GLY A 129 -7.13 -10.00 20.27
CA GLY A 129 -6.52 -11.23 20.81
C GLY A 129 -5.47 -11.87 19.90
N GLN A 130 -5.30 -11.40 18.65
CA GLN A 130 -4.15 -11.70 17.81
C GLN A 130 -3.13 -10.56 17.97
N ALA A 131 -1.86 -10.89 18.24
CA ALA A 131 -0.80 -9.90 18.33
C ALA A 131 -0.59 -9.23 16.96
N SER A 132 -1.18 -8.07 16.73
CA SER A 132 -1.08 -7.37 15.44
C SER A 132 -0.04 -6.26 15.48
N GLY A 133 0.96 -6.35 14.61
CA GLY A 133 2.05 -5.36 14.46
C GLY A 133 1.71 -4.13 13.60
N VAL A 134 0.44 -3.95 13.19
CA VAL A 134 0.00 -2.69 12.59
C VAL A 134 -0.30 -1.72 13.73
N GLY A 135 0.46 -0.61 13.76
CA GLY A 135 0.43 0.35 14.87
C GLY A 135 -0.99 0.72 15.25
N ALA A 136 -1.40 0.31 16.46
CA ALA A 136 -2.70 0.70 16.99
C ALA A 136 -2.68 2.22 17.19
N PHE A 137 -3.54 2.92 16.46
CA PHE A 137 -3.80 4.34 16.67
C PHE A 137 -4.85 4.50 17.76
N ALA A 138 -4.63 5.43 18.68
CA ALA A 138 -5.57 5.70 19.78
C ALA A 138 -6.86 6.39 19.28
N SER A 139 -6.74 7.25 18.26
CA SER A 139 -7.83 8.00 17.66
C SER A 139 -7.51 8.39 16.21
N ALA A 140 -8.50 8.92 15.49
CA ALA A 140 -8.26 9.53 14.18
C ALA A 140 -7.24 10.68 14.25
N GLU A 141 -7.30 11.46 15.33
CA GLU A 141 -6.34 12.54 15.57
C GLU A 141 -4.92 12.00 15.83
N ASP A 142 -4.77 10.90 16.58
CA ASP A 142 -3.47 10.24 16.78
C ASP A 142 -2.88 9.72 15.45
N LEU A 143 -3.71 9.11 14.59
CA LEU A 143 -3.29 8.73 13.22
C LEU A 143 -2.82 9.97 12.42
N MET A 144 -3.60 11.04 12.45
CA MET A 144 -3.29 12.29 11.78
C MET A 144 -1.97 12.90 12.28
N GLN A 145 -1.75 12.94 13.60
CA GLN A 145 -0.52 13.43 14.22
C GLN A 145 0.71 12.58 13.85
N LYS A 146 0.55 11.26 13.72
CA LYS A 146 1.63 10.34 13.34
C LYS A 146 1.91 10.29 11.84
N THR A 147 0.97 10.73 11.00
CA THR A 147 1.09 10.64 9.53
C THR A 147 2.31 11.38 8.94
N PRO A 148 2.69 12.59 9.39
CA PRO A 148 3.93 13.22 8.93
C PRO A 148 5.18 12.38 9.25
N LEU A 149 5.22 11.76 10.43
CA LEU A 149 6.34 10.88 10.80
C LEU A 149 6.34 9.59 9.97
N PHE A 150 5.17 9.05 9.64
CA PHE A 150 5.03 7.91 8.73
C PHE A 150 5.62 8.23 7.34
N TRP A 151 5.33 9.41 6.80
CA TRP A 151 5.96 9.87 5.56
C TRP A 151 7.50 9.91 5.67
N GLU A 152 8.00 10.61 6.69
CA GLU A 152 9.44 10.90 6.82
C GLU A 152 10.30 9.70 7.23
N LYS A 153 9.77 8.83 8.10
CA LYS A 153 10.54 7.75 8.74
C LYS A 153 10.24 6.38 8.18
N TYR A 154 9.11 6.20 7.48
CA TYR A 154 8.77 4.92 6.87
C TYR A 154 8.72 5.02 5.34
N VAL A 155 7.83 5.84 4.78
CA VAL A 155 7.59 5.85 3.33
C VAL A 155 8.80 6.36 2.55
N LEU A 156 9.35 7.51 2.91
CA LEU A 156 10.51 8.09 2.21
C LEU A 156 11.72 7.14 2.20
N PRO A 157 12.15 6.55 3.34
CA PRO A 157 13.21 5.54 3.33
C PRO A 157 12.85 4.29 2.51
N LYS A 158 11.60 3.81 2.60
CA LYS A 158 11.14 2.62 1.86
C LYS A 158 11.22 2.84 0.35
N ILE A 159 10.67 3.94 -0.18
CA ILE A 159 10.68 4.21 -1.62
C ILE A 159 12.08 4.54 -2.16
N ASN A 160 12.95 5.15 -1.34
CA ASN A 160 14.33 5.47 -1.74
C ASN A 160 15.27 4.27 -1.70
N HIS A 161 15.22 3.47 -0.63
CA HIS A 161 16.20 2.42 -0.38
C HIS A 161 15.64 1.04 -0.70
N SER A 162 14.54 0.64 -0.03
CA SER A 162 13.97 -0.70 -0.20
C SER A 162 13.45 -0.95 -1.61
N PHE A 163 12.73 0.03 -2.18
CA PHE A 163 12.26 -0.01 -3.57
C PHE A 163 13.22 0.67 -4.55
N ARG A 164 14.47 0.91 -4.13
CA ARG A 164 15.59 1.37 -4.98
C ARG A 164 15.33 2.67 -5.75
N GLY A 165 14.43 3.52 -5.25
CA GLY A 165 14.14 4.82 -5.85
C GLY A 165 13.47 4.74 -7.22
N LEU A 166 12.73 3.65 -7.52
CA LEU A 166 12.04 3.50 -8.79
C LEU A 166 11.01 4.60 -9.07
N TYR A 167 10.49 5.27 -8.05
CA TYR A 167 9.59 6.42 -8.23
C TYR A 167 10.22 7.58 -9.02
N ARG A 168 11.56 7.66 -9.09
CA ARG A 168 12.27 8.69 -9.87
C ARG A 168 12.05 8.56 -11.38
N PHE A 169 11.57 7.41 -11.86
CA PHE A 169 11.14 7.26 -13.25
C PHE A 169 9.86 8.07 -13.58
N LEU A 170 9.17 8.57 -12.55
CA LEU A 170 8.04 9.49 -12.71
C LEU A 170 8.46 10.96 -12.73
N ASN A 171 9.77 11.25 -12.64
CA ASN A 171 10.25 12.62 -12.68
C ASN A 171 10.10 13.22 -14.08
N TRP A 172 9.71 14.49 -14.12
CA TRP A 172 9.79 15.30 -15.31
C TRP A 172 11.25 15.59 -15.70
N PRO A 173 11.53 16.03 -16.94
CA PRO A 173 12.90 16.35 -17.39
C PRO A 173 13.62 17.40 -16.53
N ASP A 174 12.88 18.28 -15.86
CA ASP A 174 13.41 19.28 -14.94
C ASP A 174 13.72 18.73 -13.53
N GLY A 175 13.45 17.44 -13.30
CA GLY A 175 13.67 16.74 -12.05
C GLY A 175 12.49 16.81 -11.07
N SER A 176 11.42 17.54 -11.38
CA SER A 176 10.24 17.63 -10.54
C SER A 176 9.46 16.31 -10.51
N ASN A 177 8.72 16.05 -9.43
CA ASN A 177 7.89 14.85 -9.28
C ASN A 177 6.54 15.21 -8.66
N ASP A 178 5.47 15.10 -9.45
CA ASP A 178 4.12 15.53 -9.05
C ASP A 178 3.58 14.76 -7.84
N TYR A 179 3.91 13.46 -7.73
CA TYR A 179 3.49 12.67 -6.57
C TYR A 179 4.15 13.16 -5.29
N ILE A 180 5.46 13.42 -5.34
CA ILE A 180 6.19 13.95 -4.18
C ILE A 180 5.65 15.33 -3.79
N HIS A 181 5.46 16.24 -4.75
CA HIS A 181 4.90 17.57 -4.50
C HIS A 181 3.51 17.49 -3.86
N ARG A 182 2.62 16.61 -4.36
CA ARG A 182 1.28 16.45 -3.79
C ARG A 182 1.32 15.86 -2.38
N ILE A 183 2.19 14.88 -2.13
CA ILE A 183 2.37 14.32 -0.79
C ILE A 183 2.84 15.40 0.18
N GLU A 184 3.87 16.16 -0.19
CA GLU A 184 4.39 17.25 0.65
C GLU A 184 3.33 18.33 0.91
N ALA A 185 2.53 18.69 -0.10
CA ALA A 185 1.40 19.59 0.06
C ALA A 185 0.34 19.02 1.01
N ASN A 186 0.03 17.73 0.91
CA ASN A 186 -0.91 17.04 1.81
C ASN A 186 -0.41 17.03 3.26
N ILE A 187 0.87 16.71 3.48
CA ILE A 187 1.51 16.77 4.80
C ILE A 187 1.52 18.20 5.35
N GLY A 188 1.76 19.20 4.50
CA GLY A 188 1.70 20.62 4.86
C GLY A 188 0.31 21.04 5.33
N ARG A 189 -0.74 20.70 4.55
CA ARG A 189 -2.15 20.96 4.93
C ARG A 189 -2.50 20.28 6.25
N LEU A 190 -2.08 19.04 6.43
CA LEU A 190 -2.32 18.28 7.67
C LEU A 190 -1.68 18.96 8.88
N ARG A 191 -0.42 19.42 8.77
CA ARG A 191 0.28 20.15 9.85
C ARG A 191 -0.45 21.44 10.23
N GLN A 192 -0.95 22.19 9.25
CA GLN A 192 -1.71 23.41 9.50
C GLN A 192 -3.01 23.11 10.26
N LEU A 193 -3.77 22.09 9.85
CA LEU A 193 -5.00 21.68 10.53
C LEU A 193 -4.76 21.29 12.00
N LEU A 194 -3.68 20.55 12.26
CA LEU A 194 -3.32 20.12 13.62
C LEU A 194 -2.89 21.31 14.51
N ALA A 195 -2.20 22.31 13.96
CA ALA A 195 -1.79 23.51 14.68
C ALA A 195 -2.99 24.43 15.01
N THR A 196 -3.96 24.56 14.10
CA THR A 196 -5.18 25.34 14.38
C THR A 196 -6.06 24.66 15.44
N SER A 197 -6.15 23.33 15.42
CA SER A 197 -6.97 22.57 16.39
C SER A 197 -6.42 22.67 17.82
N THR A 198 -5.10 22.69 17.97
CA THR A 198 -4.44 22.91 19.27
C THR A 198 -4.59 24.35 19.77
N ALA A 199 -4.55 25.35 18.89
CA ALA A 199 -4.74 26.75 19.26
C ALA A 199 -6.19 27.10 19.69
N VAL A 200 -7.20 26.35 19.23
CA VAL A 200 -8.61 26.55 19.65
C VAL A 200 -8.94 25.83 20.96
N ALA A 201 -8.12 24.84 21.36
CA ALA A 201 -8.31 24.07 22.59
C ALA A 201 -7.61 24.66 23.83
N CYS A 202 -6.78 25.70 23.65
CA CYS A 202 -6.13 26.47 24.72
C CYS A 202 -6.87 27.78 25.02
#